data_AF-A0A381WHE4-F1
#
_entry.id   AF-A0A381WHE4-F1
#
_cell.length_a   1.000
_cell.length_b   1.000
_cell.length_c   1.000
_cell.angle_alpha   90.00
_cell.angle_beta   90.00
_cell.angle_gamma   90.00
#
_symmetry.space_group_name_H-M   'P 1'
#
loop_
_entity.id
_entity.type
_entity.pdbx_description
1 polymer ?
#
loop_
_entity_poly.entity_id
_entity_poly.type
_entity_poly.pdbx_seq_one_letter_code
_entity_poly.pdbx_strand_id
1 'polypeptide(L)'
;DLGGSDAKARTQAIENHYKWVKAAKFLGCHAIRVNARSNGSYDEQIKLSVDGLQRLTDYGSKHNINIIVENHGGLSSNGAWLAEVIRQVDHSYCGTLPDFGNFRISDGEWYDRYQGVQELMPYAKAVSAKSNEFDPEGNEIHTDYYKMMKIVLDAGYNGYVGIEYEGNDLEEMEGIRATKNLLERVGSALS
;
A
#
# COMPACT_ATOMS: atom_id res chain seq x y z
N ASP A 1 16.06 6.25 2.05
CA ASP A 1 14.64 6.10 2.43
C ASP A 1 13.99 7.44 2.66
N LEU A 2 12.67 7.52 2.41
CA LEU A 2 11.90 8.74 2.67
C LEU A 2 11.83 9.07 4.17
N GLY A 3 11.92 8.08 5.06
CA GLY A 3 12.04 8.27 6.50
C GLY A 3 13.47 8.14 7.05
N GLY A 4 14.52 8.23 6.24
CA GLY A 4 15.89 8.00 6.70
C GLY A 4 16.36 9.04 7.73
N SER A 5 17.12 8.64 8.77
CA SER A 5 17.57 9.56 9.84
C SER A 5 18.59 10.59 9.37
N ASP A 6 19.46 10.25 8.41
CA ASP A 6 20.38 11.21 7.79
C ASP A 6 19.64 12.16 6.84
N ALA A 7 19.69 13.47 7.14
CA ALA A 7 18.92 14.47 6.42
C ALA A 7 19.35 14.65 4.95
N LYS A 8 20.64 14.44 4.64
CA LYS A 8 21.15 14.56 3.27
C LYS A 8 20.69 13.36 2.43
N ALA A 9 20.84 12.15 2.96
CA ALA A 9 20.38 10.92 2.33
C ALA A 9 18.86 10.90 2.17
N ARG A 10 18.10 11.41 3.15
CA ARG A 10 16.64 11.58 3.05
C ARG A 10 16.26 12.55 1.94
N THR A 11 16.92 13.71 1.86
CA THR A 11 16.72 14.68 0.76
C THR A 11 17.02 14.06 -0.59
N GLN A 12 18.14 13.35 -0.72
CA GLN A 12 18.48 12.64 -1.96
C GLN A 12 17.42 11.59 -2.32
N ALA A 13 16.92 10.84 -1.34
CA ALA A 13 15.87 9.86 -1.57
C ALA A 13 14.58 10.52 -2.10
N ILE A 14 14.17 11.67 -1.57
CA ILE A 14 13.01 12.43 -2.06
C ILE A 14 13.24 12.85 -3.53
N GLU A 15 14.37 13.49 -3.83
CA GLU A 15 14.67 13.98 -5.18
C GLU A 15 14.80 12.86 -6.21
N ASN A 16 15.27 11.68 -5.80
CA ASN A 16 15.33 10.50 -6.65
C ASN A 16 13.95 10.06 -7.16
N HIS A 17 12.85 10.42 -6.48
CA HIS A 17 11.49 10.11 -6.91
C HIS A 17 10.92 11.12 -7.92
N TYR A 18 11.52 12.31 -8.08
CA TYR A 18 10.99 13.33 -8.98
C TYR A 18 10.93 12.89 -10.43
N LYS A 19 11.89 12.09 -10.89
CA LYS A 19 11.86 11.50 -12.23
C LYS A 19 10.68 10.54 -12.41
N TRP A 20 10.31 9.80 -11.37
CA TRP A 20 9.18 8.86 -11.39
C TRP A 20 7.84 9.59 -11.35
N VAL A 21 7.73 10.70 -10.60
CA VAL A 21 6.56 11.59 -10.66
C VAL A 21 6.35 12.11 -12.09
N LYS A 22 7.41 12.60 -12.75
CA LYS A 22 7.32 13.08 -14.13
C LYS A 22 6.97 11.97 -15.12
N ALA A 23 7.55 10.79 -14.95
CA ALA A 23 7.25 9.62 -15.79
C ALA A 23 5.79 9.18 -15.62
N ALA A 24 5.30 9.08 -14.38
CA ALA A 24 3.90 8.77 -14.08
C ALA A 24 2.95 9.79 -14.73
N LYS A 25 3.28 11.08 -14.65
CA LYS A 25 2.50 12.13 -15.33
C LYS A 25 2.50 11.94 -16.85
N PHE A 26 3.65 11.65 -17.44
CA PHE A 26 3.77 11.42 -18.88
C PHE A 26 2.92 10.23 -19.35
N LEU A 27 2.90 9.14 -18.56
CA LEU A 27 2.14 7.93 -18.84
C LEU A 27 0.64 8.03 -18.50
N GLY A 28 0.20 9.14 -17.91
CA GLY A 28 -1.20 9.34 -17.49
C GLY A 28 -1.58 8.59 -16.22
N CYS A 29 -0.62 8.13 -15.42
CA CYS A 29 -0.87 7.53 -14.12
C CYS A 29 -1.43 8.57 -13.14
N HIS A 30 -2.18 8.12 -12.13
CA HIS A 30 -2.71 8.99 -11.08
C HIS A 30 -1.83 9.03 -9.82
N ALA A 31 -0.90 8.08 -9.65
CA ALA A 31 -0.07 7.97 -8.45
C ALA A 31 1.28 7.32 -8.73
N ILE A 32 2.22 7.50 -7.79
CA ILE A 32 3.38 6.61 -7.62
C ILE A 32 3.35 6.02 -6.20
N ARG A 33 3.68 4.73 -6.08
CA ARG A 33 3.86 4.06 -4.78
C ARG A 33 5.29 4.25 -4.28
N VAL A 34 5.43 4.52 -2.98
CA VAL A 34 6.73 4.68 -2.30
C VAL A 34 6.72 3.98 -0.94
N ASN A 35 7.90 3.78 -0.35
CA ASN A 35 8.03 3.18 0.98
C ASN A 35 8.10 4.25 2.08
N ALA A 36 7.54 3.97 3.25
CA ALA A 36 7.71 4.76 4.47
C ALA A 36 8.77 4.16 5.42
N ARG A 37 9.82 3.53 4.86
CA ARG A 37 10.89 2.92 5.66
C ARG A 37 11.62 3.99 6.48
N SER A 38 11.82 3.68 7.75
CA SER A 38 12.50 4.53 8.73
C SER A 38 13.22 3.67 9.78
N ASN A 39 13.91 4.29 10.73
CA ASN A 39 14.59 3.63 11.85
C ASN A 39 14.49 4.50 13.12
N GLY A 40 14.65 3.88 14.29
CA GLY A 40 14.53 4.54 15.60
C GLY A 40 13.24 4.15 16.31
N SER A 41 12.86 4.92 17.33
CA SER A 41 11.60 4.71 18.06
C SER A 41 10.37 4.93 17.19
N TYR A 42 9.21 4.46 17.65
CA TYR A 42 7.92 4.60 16.96
C TYR A 42 7.65 6.06 16.53
N ASP A 43 7.78 7.01 17.46
CA ASP A 43 7.51 8.43 17.22
C ASP A 43 8.58 9.10 16.32
N GLU A 44 9.85 8.70 16.47
CA GLU A 44 10.91 9.19 15.57
C GLU A 44 10.65 8.76 14.14
N GLN A 45 10.22 7.51 13.94
CA GLN A 45 9.90 6.99 12.61
C GLN A 45 8.71 7.71 11.99
N ILE A 46 7.68 8.05 12.78
CA ILE A 46 6.56 8.89 12.31
C ILE A 46 7.10 10.24 11.83
N LYS A 47 7.83 10.95 12.70
CA LYS A 47 8.34 12.30 12.39
C LYS A 47 9.18 12.31 11.12
N LEU A 48 10.07 11.35 10.95
CA LEU A 48 10.95 11.25 9.79
C LEU A 48 10.19 10.90 8.51
N SER A 49 9.21 9.99 8.60
CA SER A 49 8.39 9.57 7.47
C SER A 49 7.48 10.70 7.00
N VAL A 50 6.89 11.46 7.94
CA VAL A 50 6.08 12.65 7.66
C VAL A 50 6.90 13.70 6.91
N ASP A 51 8.12 14.03 7.36
CA ASP A 51 8.99 14.99 6.66
C ASP A 51 9.26 14.57 5.21
N GLY A 52 9.61 13.31 4.98
CA GLY A 52 9.91 12.82 3.63
C GLY A 52 8.69 12.78 2.73
N LEU A 53 7.57 12.27 3.23
CA LEU A 53 6.33 12.14 2.47
C LEU A 53 5.72 13.50 2.18
N GLN A 54 5.72 14.44 3.11
CA GLN A 54 5.19 15.78 2.90
C GLN A 54 5.96 16.49 1.77
N ARG A 55 7.29 16.49 1.83
CA ARG A 55 8.14 17.12 0.80
C ARG A 55 7.98 16.47 -0.57
N LEU A 56 7.87 15.14 -0.64
CA LEU A 56 7.62 14.45 -1.91
C LEU A 56 6.20 14.72 -2.43
N THR A 57 5.21 14.79 -1.53
CA THR A 57 3.81 15.10 -1.87
C THR A 57 3.67 16.52 -2.40
N ASP A 58 4.37 17.50 -1.83
CA ASP A 58 4.42 18.88 -2.33
C ASP A 58 4.97 18.96 -3.76
N TYR A 59 5.90 18.07 -4.11
CA TYR A 59 6.37 17.95 -5.49
C TYR A 59 5.34 17.23 -6.37
N GLY A 60 4.80 16.10 -5.91
CA GLY A 60 3.79 15.31 -6.62
C GLY A 60 2.54 16.11 -7.00
N SER A 61 2.04 16.94 -6.08
CA SER A 61 0.84 17.76 -6.27
C SER A 61 0.99 18.78 -7.40
N LYS A 62 2.18 19.37 -7.57
CA LYS A 62 2.50 20.27 -8.71
C LYS A 62 2.40 19.57 -10.07
N HIS A 63 2.47 18.25 -10.08
CA HIS A 63 2.34 17.41 -11.27
C HIS A 63 0.99 16.68 -11.36
N ASN A 64 0.07 16.93 -10.42
CA ASN A 64 -1.19 16.20 -10.26
C ASN A 64 -0.97 14.68 -10.10
N ILE A 65 0.04 14.28 -9.32
CA ILE A 65 0.38 12.88 -9.03
C ILE A 65 0.28 12.66 -7.53
N ASN A 66 -0.49 11.64 -7.13
CA ASN A 66 -0.57 11.21 -5.74
C ASN A 66 0.71 10.47 -5.33
N ILE A 67 1.12 10.64 -4.07
CA ILE A 67 2.18 9.86 -3.43
C ILE A 67 1.51 8.92 -2.45
N ILE A 68 1.58 7.62 -2.73
CA ILE A 68 0.86 6.60 -1.97
C ILE A 68 1.85 5.64 -1.29
N VAL A 69 1.54 5.26 -0.06
CA VAL A 69 2.37 4.32 0.71
C VAL A 69 1.65 2.99 0.81
N GLU A 70 2.36 1.93 0.46
CA GLU A 70 1.93 0.56 0.68
C GLU A 70 2.48 0.06 2.02
N ASN A 71 1.67 -0.69 2.78
CA ASN A 71 2.18 -1.47 3.90
C ASN A 71 3.16 -2.51 3.37
N HIS A 72 4.42 -2.51 3.85
CA HIS A 72 5.50 -3.27 3.22
C HIS A 72 6.65 -3.61 4.19
N GLY A 73 6.31 -4.11 5.37
CA GLY A 73 7.26 -4.51 6.41
C GLY A 73 7.63 -3.40 7.39
N GLY A 74 8.15 -3.79 8.56
CA GLY A 74 8.45 -2.84 9.63
C GLY A 74 7.19 -2.13 10.12
N LEU A 75 7.33 -0.88 10.58
CA LEU A 75 6.18 -0.10 11.05
C LEU A 75 5.18 0.25 9.94
N SER A 76 5.56 0.20 8.66
CA SER A 76 4.60 0.38 7.57
C SER A 76 3.54 -0.72 7.50
N SER A 77 3.83 -1.90 8.07
CA SER A 77 2.87 -2.99 8.23
C SER A 77 1.99 -2.88 9.49
N ASN A 78 2.19 -1.86 10.34
CA ASN A 78 1.27 -1.53 11.41
C ASN A 78 0.25 -0.51 10.88
N GLY A 79 -1.02 -0.92 10.73
CA GLY A 79 -2.06 -0.10 10.12
C GLY A 79 -2.25 1.23 10.83
N ALA A 80 -2.34 1.22 12.17
CA ALA A 80 -2.46 2.42 12.98
C ALA A 80 -1.26 3.36 12.85
N TRP A 81 -0.03 2.83 12.78
CA TRP A 81 1.16 3.65 12.56
C TRP A 81 1.14 4.33 11.19
N LEU A 82 0.84 3.58 10.13
CA LEU A 82 0.84 4.13 8.77
C LEU A 82 -0.32 5.12 8.59
N ALA A 83 -1.50 4.83 9.14
CA ALA A 83 -2.63 5.77 9.18
C ALA A 83 -2.24 7.08 9.89
N GLU A 84 -1.51 7.00 11.02
CA GLU A 84 -1.04 8.19 11.73
C GLU A 84 -0.03 9.00 10.92
N VAL A 85 0.90 8.35 10.22
CA VAL A 85 1.83 9.03 9.31
C VAL A 85 1.07 9.79 8.23
N ILE A 86 0.12 9.14 7.55
CA ILE A 86 -0.64 9.77 6.46
C ILE A 86 -1.51 10.92 6.99
N ARG A 87 -2.12 10.75 8.17
CA ARG A 87 -2.88 11.80 8.85
C ARG A 87 -2.02 13.02 9.19
N GLN A 88 -0.79 12.83 9.64
CA GLN A 88 0.13 13.92 9.96
C GLN A 88 0.72 14.62 8.73
N VAL A 89 0.83 13.95 7.58
CA VAL A 89 1.19 14.61 6.32
C VAL A 89 0.11 15.60 5.89
N ASP A 90 -1.16 15.32 6.22
CA ASP A 90 -2.32 16.21 6.05
C ASP A 90 -2.40 16.86 4.65
N HIS A 91 -2.31 16.01 3.61
CA HIS A 91 -2.28 16.48 2.22
C HIS A 91 -3.10 15.55 1.32
N SER A 92 -4.03 16.10 0.53
CA SER A 92 -4.99 15.33 -0.29
C SER A 92 -4.37 14.44 -1.38
N TYR A 93 -3.15 14.80 -1.81
CA TYR A 93 -2.30 14.01 -2.72
C TYR A 93 -1.45 12.95 -2.02
N CYS A 94 -1.43 12.87 -0.69
CA CYS A 94 -0.82 11.77 0.05
C CYS A 94 -1.91 10.74 0.40
N GLY A 95 -1.57 9.46 0.35
CA GLY A 95 -2.53 8.41 0.68
C GLY A 95 -1.89 7.04 0.84
N THR A 96 -2.73 6.02 0.80
CA THR A 96 -2.31 4.62 0.97
C THR A 96 -2.59 3.80 -0.28
N LEU A 97 -1.84 2.71 -0.39
CA LEU A 97 -2.13 1.54 -1.21
C LEU A 97 -2.25 0.36 -0.25
N PRO A 98 -3.43 0.07 0.33
CA PRO A 98 -3.58 -1.08 1.21
C PRO A 98 -3.32 -2.37 0.45
N ASP A 99 -2.32 -3.12 0.89
CA ASP A 99 -1.98 -4.47 0.41
C ASP A 99 -2.55 -5.51 1.37
N PHE A 100 -3.16 -6.56 0.83
CA PHE A 100 -3.88 -7.56 1.63
C PHE A 100 -3.00 -8.48 2.48
N GLY A 101 -1.73 -8.65 2.14
CA GLY A 101 -0.83 -9.64 2.76
C GLY A 101 0.35 -9.05 3.53
N ASN A 102 0.78 -7.84 3.22
CA ASN A 102 2.01 -7.22 3.76
C ASN A 102 1.83 -6.67 5.19
N PHE A 103 1.50 -7.53 6.14
CA PHE A 103 1.27 -7.16 7.55
C PHE A 103 2.31 -7.74 8.53
N ARG A 104 3.42 -8.29 8.04
CA ARG A 104 4.55 -8.69 8.89
C ARG A 104 5.32 -7.46 9.36
N ILE A 105 5.31 -7.16 10.64
CA ILE A 105 6.06 -6.03 11.22
C ILE A 105 7.53 -6.44 11.42
N SER A 106 7.74 -7.57 12.07
CA SER A 106 9.08 -8.10 12.38
C SER A 106 9.06 -9.64 12.38
N ASP A 107 10.12 -10.29 12.87
CA ASP A 107 10.12 -11.74 12.92
C ASP A 107 9.17 -12.27 14.01
N GLY A 108 8.23 -13.14 13.63
CA GLY A 108 7.18 -13.62 14.54
C GLY A 108 6.09 -12.59 14.90
N GLU A 109 6.18 -11.37 14.41
CA GLU A 109 5.23 -10.28 14.71
C GLU A 109 4.43 -9.88 13.47
N TRP A 110 3.12 -10.07 13.55
CA TRP A 110 2.18 -9.74 12.48
C TRP A 110 1.06 -8.85 13.01
N TYR A 111 0.69 -7.88 12.20
CA TYR A 111 -0.51 -7.09 12.41
C TYR A 111 -1.73 -7.82 11.85
N ASP A 112 -2.91 -7.60 12.41
CA ASP A 112 -4.14 -8.13 11.83
C ASP A 112 -4.39 -7.43 10.47
N ARG A 113 -4.38 -8.21 9.39
CA ARG A 113 -4.53 -7.69 8.03
C ARG A 113 -5.87 -7.02 7.77
N TYR A 114 -6.95 -7.50 8.39
CA TYR A 114 -8.29 -6.95 8.18
C TYR A 114 -8.42 -5.62 8.92
N GLN A 115 -7.94 -5.56 10.17
CA GLN A 115 -7.85 -4.31 10.91
C GLN A 115 -6.96 -3.31 10.18
N GLY A 116 -5.77 -3.74 9.75
CA GLY A 116 -4.82 -2.89 9.07
C GLY A 116 -5.37 -2.33 7.76
N VAL A 117 -5.98 -3.14 6.90
CA VAL A 117 -6.64 -2.62 5.69
C VAL A 117 -7.75 -1.64 6.06
N GLN A 118 -8.61 -1.95 7.04
CA GLN A 118 -9.68 -1.06 7.49
C GLN A 118 -9.16 0.31 7.98
N GLU A 119 -8.03 0.34 8.69
CA GLU A 119 -7.38 1.57 9.16
C GLU A 119 -6.76 2.39 8.01
N LEU A 120 -6.32 1.73 6.93
CA LEU A 120 -5.68 2.38 5.79
C LEU A 120 -6.68 2.83 4.71
N MET A 121 -7.86 2.20 4.62
CA MET A 121 -8.88 2.50 3.62
C MET A 121 -9.32 3.97 3.54
N PRO A 122 -9.46 4.74 4.65
CA PRO A 122 -9.83 6.15 4.58
C PRO A 122 -8.89 7.02 3.73
N TYR A 123 -7.66 6.56 3.49
CA TYR A 123 -6.64 7.25 2.72
C TYR A 123 -6.33 6.57 1.39
N ALA A 124 -7.04 5.49 1.05
CA ALA A 124 -6.71 4.66 -0.10
C ALA A 124 -6.92 5.39 -1.42
N LYS A 125 -5.91 5.31 -2.29
CA LYS A 125 -6.00 5.77 -3.69
C LYS A 125 -5.81 4.62 -4.70
N ALA A 126 -5.40 3.46 -4.22
CA ALA A 126 -5.24 2.19 -4.93
C ALA A 126 -5.35 1.05 -3.91
N VAL A 127 -5.56 -0.19 -4.36
CA VAL A 127 -5.61 -1.39 -3.51
C VAL A 127 -4.79 -2.50 -4.19
N SER A 128 -3.96 -3.22 -3.41
CA SER A 128 -3.25 -4.42 -3.88
C SER A 128 -3.92 -5.69 -3.33
N ALA A 129 -4.43 -6.49 -4.24
CA ALA A 129 -4.89 -7.85 -3.99
C ALA A 129 -3.69 -8.81 -3.99
N LYS A 130 -2.93 -8.79 -2.89
CA LYS A 130 -1.83 -9.72 -2.63
C LYS A 130 -2.36 -11.15 -2.53
N SER A 131 -1.71 -12.07 -3.22
CA SER A 131 -2.04 -13.50 -3.23
C SER A 131 -0.79 -14.35 -3.31
N ASN A 132 -0.80 -15.52 -2.67
CA ASN A 132 0.33 -16.43 -2.66
C ASN A 132 -0.09 -17.87 -2.99
N GLU A 133 -1.09 -18.40 -2.29
CA GLU A 133 -1.45 -19.82 -2.39
C GLU A 133 -2.97 -19.98 -2.44
N PHE A 134 -3.45 -20.98 -3.18
CA PHE A 134 -4.87 -21.21 -3.41
C PHE A 134 -5.28 -22.64 -3.04
N ASP A 135 -6.45 -22.78 -2.43
CA ASP A 135 -7.10 -24.08 -2.19
C ASP A 135 -7.65 -24.69 -3.50
N PRO A 136 -8.07 -25.96 -3.53
CA PRO A 136 -8.67 -26.59 -4.70
C PRO A 136 -9.93 -25.88 -5.24
N GLU A 137 -10.62 -25.11 -4.38
CA GLU A 137 -11.76 -24.28 -4.73
C GLU A 137 -11.36 -22.90 -5.32
N GLY A 138 -10.06 -22.59 -5.36
CA GLY A 138 -9.49 -21.36 -5.88
C GLY A 138 -9.58 -20.15 -4.94
N ASN A 139 -9.77 -20.36 -3.64
CA ASN A 139 -9.68 -19.30 -2.64
C ASN A 139 -8.23 -19.14 -2.18
N GLU A 140 -7.82 -17.89 -1.93
CA GLU A 140 -6.52 -17.60 -1.34
C GLU A 140 -6.50 -18.09 0.12
N ILE A 141 -5.50 -18.87 0.51
CA ILE A 141 -5.55 -19.60 1.79
C ILE A 141 -5.15 -18.75 3.00
N HIS A 142 -4.43 -17.65 2.78
CA HIS A 142 -3.92 -16.78 3.82
C HIS A 142 -4.88 -15.62 4.12
N THR A 143 -5.68 -15.22 3.13
CA THR A 143 -6.60 -14.09 3.14
C THR A 143 -7.99 -14.52 2.69
N ASP A 144 -8.98 -14.32 3.54
CA ASP A 144 -10.38 -14.40 3.11
C ASP A 144 -10.71 -13.17 2.24
N TYR A 145 -10.73 -13.37 0.92
CA TYR A 145 -11.02 -12.31 -0.04
C TYR A 145 -12.47 -11.80 0.04
N TYR A 146 -13.45 -12.60 0.48
CA TYR A 146 -14.81 -12.11 0.67
C TYR A 146 -14.87 -11.11 1.82
N LYS A 147 -14.24 -11.45 2.94
CA LYS A 147 -14.12 -10.53 4.08
C LYS A 147 -13.31 -9.29 3.71
N MET A 148 -12.18 -9.46 3.02
CA MET A 148 -11.29 -8.36 2.67
C MET A 148 -11.95 -7.39 1.68
N MET A 149 -12.56 -7.90 0.60
CA MET A 149 -13.26 -7.05 -0.37
C MET A 149 -14.48 -6.37 0.24
N LYS A 150 -15.16 -7.00 1.20
CA LYS A 150 -16.22 -6.33 1.94
C LYS A 150 -15.71 -5.09 2.70
N ILE A 151 -14.54 -5.16 3.35
CA ILE A 151 -13.93 -4.00 4.01
C ILE A 151 -13.62 -2.89 3.00
N VAL A 152 -13.07 -3.25 1.84
CA VAL A 152 -12.75 -2.31 0.75
C VAL A 152 -14.01 -1.59 0.25
N LEU A 153 -15.09 -2.34 -0.01
CA LEU A 153 -16.35 -1.80 -0.51
C LEU A 153 -17.11 -0.99 0.55
N ASP A 154 -17.14 -1.44 1.81
CA ASP A 154 -17.78 -0.74 2.92
C ASP A 154 -17.10 0.62 3.20
N ALA A 155 -15.81 0.77 2.85
CA ALA A 155 -15.10 2.05 2.87
C ALA A 155 -15.44 2.99 1.70
N GLY A 156 -16.30 2.56 0.77
CA GLY A 156 -16.72 3.33 -0.40
C GLY A 156 -15.72 3.34 -1.56
N TYR A 157 -14.72 2.46 -1.55
CA TYR A 157 -13.73 2.38 -2.63
C TYR A 157 -14.36 1.81 -3.91
N ASN A 158 -14.21 2.54 -5.02
CA ASN A 158 -14.77 2.20 -6.32
C ASN A 158 -13.72 2.27 -7.46
N GLY A 159 -12.44 2.26 -7.09
CA GLY A 159 -11.32 2.28 -8.03
C GLY A 159 -10.86 0.88 -8.45
N TYR A 160 -9.64 0.79 -8.97
CA TYR A 160 -9.03 -0.46 -9.39
C TYR A 160 -8.48 -1.26 -8.18
N VAL A 161 -8.72 -2.56 -8.20
CA VAL A 161 -8.03 -3.53 -7.32
C VAL A 161 -6.96 -4.24 -8.17
N GLY A 162 -5.69 -3.98 -7.89
CA GLY A 162 -4.57 -4.52 -8.65
C GLY A 162 -4.21 -5.92 -8.17
N ILE A 163 -4.06 -6.87 -9.09
CA ILE A 163 -3.57 -8.22 -8.77
C ILE A 163 -2.07 -8.17 -8.49
N GLU A 164 -1.65 -8.69 -7.34
CA GLU A 164 -0.25 -8.87 -6.99
C GLU A 164 -0.05 -10.32 -6.53
N TYR A 165 0.37 -11.19 -7.44
CA TYR A 165 0.70 -12.57 -7.13
C TYR A 165 2.18 -12.70 -6.76
N GLU A 166 2.45 -13.27 -5.59
CA GLU A 166 3.81 -13.46 -5.03
C GLU A 166 3.97 -14.90 -4.49
N GLY A 167 3.19 -15.83 -5.04
CA GLY A 167 3.27 -17.26 -4.70
C GLY A 167 4.39 -17.99 -5.43
N ASN A 168 4.74 -19.17 -4.93
CA ASN A 168 5.77 -20.03 -5.53
C ASN A 168 5.22 -21.35 -6.09
N ASP A 169 3.96 -21.69 -5.81
CA ASP A 169 3.37 -22.98 -6.19
C ASP A 169 2.81 -22.99 -7.62
N LEU A 170 2.29 -21.85 -8.08
CA LEU A 170 1.86 -21.64 -9.46
C LEU A 170 2.86 -20.76 -10.21
N GLU A 171 3.00 -21.00 -11.53
CA GLU A 171 3.69 -20.08 -12.43
C GLU A 171 3.00 -18.70 -12.39
N GLU A 172 3.76 -17.62 -12.60
CA GLU A 172 3.27 -16.24 -12.43
C GLU A 172 1.96 -15.98 -13.19
N MET A 173 1.88 -16.40 -14.45
CA MET A 173 0.69 -16.22 -15.29
C MET A 173 -0.52 -17.03 -14.83
N GLU A 174 -0.30 -18.15 -14.15
CA GLU A 174 -1.36 -18.98 -13.57
C GLU A 174 -1.85 -18.39 -12.25
N GLY A 175 -0.92 -17.95 -11.39
CA GLY A 175 -1.24 -17.20 -10.18
C GLY A 175 -2.06 -15.95 -10.47
N ILE A 176 -1.65 -15.13 -11.44
CA ILE A 176 -2.41 -13.94 -11.88
C ILE A 176 -3.84 -14.30 -12.31
N ARG A 177 -4.02 -15.40 -13.06
CA ARG A 177 -5.34 -15.86 -13.49
C ARG A 177 -6.17 -16.37 -12.30
N ALA A 178 -5.55 -17.06 -11.35
CA ALA A 178 -6.21 -17.52 -10.13
C ALA A 178 -6.73 -16.33 -9.31
N THR A 179 -5.89 -15.31 -9.05
CA THR A 179 -6.31 -14.09 -8.34
C THR A 179 -7.42 -13.35 -9.08
N LYS A 180 -7.33 -13.25 -10.42
CA LYS A 180 -8.39 -12.64 -11.25
C LYS A 180 -9.73 -13.38 -11.08
N ASN A 181 -9.72 -14.70 -11.22
CA ASN A 181 -10.92 -15.51 -11.10
C ASN A 181 -11.55 -15.40 -9.71
N LEU A 182 -10.71 -15.37 -8.66
CA LEU A 182 -11.17 -15.15 -7.29
C LEU A 182 -11.82 -13.77 -7.12
N LEU A 183 -11.19 -12.70 -7.61
CA LEU A 183 -11.74 -11.34 -7.55
C LEU A 183 -13.06 -11.20 -8.32
N GLU A 184 -13.17 -11.81 -9.52
CA GLU A 184 -14.41 -11.79 -10.30
C GLU A 184 -15.55 -12.54 -9.59
N ARG A 185 -15.23 -13.68 -8.96
CA ARG A 185 -16.19 -14.46 -8.17
C ARG A 185 -16.66 -13.69 -6.93
N VAL A 186 -15.72 -13.11 -6.18
CA VAL A 186 -16.01 -12.32 -4.97
C VAL A 186 -16.79 -11.05 -5.30
N GLY A 187 -16.37 -10.32 -6.35
CA GLY A 187 -17.08 -9.12 -6.80
C GLY A 187 -18.52 -9.42 -7.21
N SER A 188 -18.75 -10.51 -7.95
CA SER A 188 -20.10 -10.95 -8.32
C SER A 188 -20.97 -11.31 -7.11
N ALA A 189 -20.38 -11.86 -6.04
CA ALA A 189 -21.12 -12.22 -4.83
C ALA A 189 -21.43 -11.04 -3.90
N LEU A 190 -20.65 -9.95 -3.97
CA LEU A 190 -20.81 -8.75 -3.13
C LEU A 190 -21.53 -7.58 -3.82
N SER A 191 -21.95 -7.76 -5.08
CA SER A 191 -22.66 -6.76 -5.89
C SER A 191 -24.18 -6.89 -5.84
#